data_AF-A0A844GCI2-F1
#
_entry.id   AF-A0A844GCI2-F1
#
_cell.length_a   1.000
_cell.length_b   1.000
_cell.length_c   1.000
_cell.angle_alpha   90.00
_cell.angle_beta   90.00
_cell.angle_gamma   90.00
#
_symmetry.space_group_name_H-M   'P 1'
#
loop_
_entity.id
_entity.type
_entity.pdbx_description
1 polymer ?
#
loop_
_entity_poly.entity_id
_entity_poly.type
_entity_poly.pdbx_seq_one_letter_code
_entity_poly.pdbx_strand_id
1 'polypeptide(L)'
;MPVIRFVDQHQQTLTTVACEAGDNLLDVARFHEVPLHWRCGQGTCGTCKVQRLDDGAHQACKVGRKERNVLLREKLIDSTLAASEDWPDQYQRWRLACHLTVGDEDWMVLCQQD
;
A
#
# COMPACT_ATOMS: atom_id res chain seq x y z
N MET A 1 17.19 7.30 3.89
CA MET A 1 16.98 6.21 2.91
C MET A 1 16.23 5.13 3.67
N PRO A 2 14.89 5.21 3.69
CA PRO A 2 14.04 4.23 4.37
C PRO A 2 14.24 2.83 3.80
N VAL A 3 13.98 1.83 4.62
CA VAL A 3 14.01 0.41 4.24
C VAL A 3 12.60 -0.14 4.26
N ILE A 4 12.17 -0.67 3.12
CA ILE A 4 10.87 -1.30 2.93
C ILE A 4 11.03 -2.81 2.89
N ARG A 5 10.35 -3.50 3.80
CA ARG A 5 10.30 -4.97 3.84
C ARG A 5 9.00 -5.45 3.21
N PHE A 6 9.11 -6.12 2.07
CA PHE A 6 7.98 -6.77 1.41
C PHE A 6 7.79 -8.17 1.99
N VAL A 7 6.58 -8.50 2.40
CA VAL A 7 6.23 -9.80 2.97
C VAL A 7 5.02 -10.42 2.28
N ASP A 8 4.90 -11.74 2.34
CA ASP A 8 3.75 -12.49 1.84
C ASP A 8 2.62 -12.59 2.89
N GLN A 9 1.53 -13.27 2.52
CA GLN A 9 0.36 -13.51 3.39
C GLN A 9 0.67 -14.25 4.71
N HIS A 10 1.81 -14.93 4.81
CA HIS A 10 2.31 -15.58 6.02
C HIS A 10 3.33 -14.72 6.77
N GLN A 11 3.48 -13.45 6.38
CA GLN A 11 4.48 -12.49 6.87
C GLN A 11 5.93 -12.96 6.68
N GLN A 12 6.16 -13.88 5.73
CA GLN A 12 7.50 -14.28 5.34
C GLN A 12 8.11 -13.19 4.47
N THR A 13 9.37 -12.84 4.74
CA THR A 13 10.06 -11.80 3.96
C THR A 13 10.29 -12.28 2.53
N LEU A 14 9.67 -11.59 1.58
CA LEU A 14 9.91 -11.75 0.15
C LEU A 14 11.21 -11.05 -0.24
N THR A 15 11.34 -9.79 0.15
CA THR A 15 12.56 -9.00 -0.05
C THR A 15 12.63 -7.81 0.92
N THR A 16 13.78 -7.17 0.99
CA THR A 16 14.01 -5.95 1.74
C THR A 16 14.80 -4.98 0.87
N VAL A 17 14.27 -3.76 0.71
CA VAL A 17 14.73 -2.79 -0.27
C VAL A 17 14.97 -1.46 0.41
N ALA A 18 16.16 -0.86 0.20
CA ALA A 18 16.39 0.53 0.56
C ALA A 18 15.84 1.45 -0.54
N CYS A 19 15.01 2.42 -0.16
CA CYS A 19 14.26 3.29 -1.06
C CYS A 19 14.58 4.76 -0.79
N GLU A 20 14.20 5.64 -1.70
CA GLU A 20 14.21 7.09 -1.48
C GLU A 20 12.84 7.58 -1.04
N ALA A 21 12.82 8.57 -0.14
CA ALA A 21 11.59 9.24 0.24
C ALA A 21 11.00 9.95 -0.99
N GLY A 22 9.71 9.75 -1.26
CA GLY A 22 9.06 10.22 -2.49
C GLY A 22 8.90 9.16 -3.57
N ASP A 23 9.55 8.00 -3.46
CA ASP A 23 9.38 6.91 -4.42
C ASP A 23 7.94 6.38 -4.42
N ASN A 24 7.46 5.96 -5.59
CA ASN A 24 6.19 5.24 -5.70
C ASN A 24 6.40 3.76 -5.33
N LEU A 25 5.60 3.25 -4.40
CA LEU A 25 5.79 1.88 -3.90
C LEU A 25 5.63 0.81 -4.98
N LEU A 26 4.72 1.00 -5.95
CA LEU A 26 4.57 0.05 -7.05
C LEU A 26 5.81 0.06 -7.96
N ASP A 27 6.39 1.23 -8.23
CA ASP A 27 7.59 1.31 -9.06
C ASP A 27 8.81 0.71 -8.37
N VAL A 28 8.96 0.91 -7.06
CA VAL A 28 9.96 0.21 -6.23
C VAL A 28 9.78 -1.30 -6.33
N ALA A 29 8.55 -1.80 -6.13
CA ALA A 29 8.25 -3.22 -6.18
C ALA A 29 8.60 -3.81 -7.56
N ARG A 30 8.29 -3.09 -8.64
CA ARG A 30 8.62 -3.52 -10.02
C ARG A 30 10.12 -3.52 -10.29
N PHE A 31 10.82 -2.47 -9.86
CA PHE A 31 12.26 -2.33 -10.10
C PHE A 31 13.06 -3.42 -9.38
N HIS A 32 12.64 -3.82 -8.18
CA HIS A 32 13.28 -4.86 -7.40
C HIS A 32 12.67 -6.26 -7.59
N GLU A 33 11.87 -6.46 -8.64
CA GLU A 33 11.26 -7.75 -9.00
C GLU A 33 10.48 -8.41 -7.85
N VAL A 34 9.86 -7.59 -7.00
CA VAL A 34 8.98 -8.07 -5.93
C VAL A 34 7.77 -8.74 -6.56
N PRO A 35 7.35 -9.94 -6.10
CA PRO A 35 6.20 -10.64 -6.63
C PRO A 35 4.87 -10.05 -6.12
N LEU A 36 4.67 -8.75 -6.35
CA LEU A 36 3.44 -8.01 -6.11
C LEU A 36 2.61 -8.00 -7.39
N HIS A 37 1.35 -8.43 -7.31
CA HIS A 37 0.46 -8.40 -8.46
C HIS A 37 0.12 -6.97 -8.87
N TRP A 38 0.19 -6.67 -10.17
CA TRP A 38 -0.17 -5.35 -10.70
C TRP A 38 -0.71 -5.45 -12.13
N ARG A 39 -1.42 -4.40 -12.57
CA ARG A 39 -1.99 -4.33 -13.92
C ARG A 39 -1.96 -2.93 -14.53
N CYS A 40 -2.60 -1.96 -13.88
CA CYS A 40 -2.83 -0.64 -14.50
C CYS A 40 -1.89 0.47 -14.02
N GLY A 41 -1.34 0.40 -12.80
CA GLY A 41 -0.57 1.51 -12.19
C GLY A 41 -1.32 2.83 -12.01
N GLN A 42 -2.63 2.87 -12.23
CA GLN A 42 -3.44 4.11 -12.27
C GLN A 42 -4.61 4.14 -11.28
N GLY A 43 -4.66 3.19 -10.34
CA GLY A 43 -5.69 3.15 -9.30
C GLY A 43 -7.09 2.76 -9.78
N THR A 44 -7.21 2.03 -10.89
CA THR A 44 -8.52 1.63 -11.46
C THR A 44 -8.80 0.12 -11.34
N CYS A 45 -7.76 -0.71 -11.23
CA CYS A 45 -7.89 -2.16 -11.22
C CYS A 45 -7.97 -2.81 -9.82
N GLY A 46 -7.27 -2.27 -8.81
CA GLY A 46 -7.19 -2.87 -7.47
C GLY A 46 -6.17 -4.00 -7.30
N THR A 47 -5.49 -4.42 -8.37
CA THR A 47 -4.58 -5.57 -8.33
C THR A 47 -3.36 -5.37 -7.42
N CYS A 48 -2.84 -4.14 -7.31
CA CYS A 48 -1.69 -3.82 -6.46
C CYS A 48 -2.08 -3.48 -5.00
N LYS A 49 -3.11 -4.14 -4.47
CA LYS A 49 -3.55 -3.97 -3.08
C LYS A 49 -2.50 -4.49 -2.11
N VAL A 50 -2.23 -3.71 -1.08
CA VAL A 50 -1.23 -3.99 -0.05
C VAL A 50 -1.71 -3.49 1.32
N GLN A 51 -1.12 -3.98 2.40
CA GLN A 51 -1.30 -3.42 3.75
C GLN A 51 0.04 -3.06 4.35
N ARG A 52 0.10 -1.93 5.04
CA ARG A 52 1.23 -1.58 5.91
C ARG A 52 1.07 -2.32 7.24
N LEU A 53 2.09 -3.03 7.71
CA LEU A 53 1.96 -3.95 8.87
C LEU A 53 2.52 -3.43 10.20
N ASP A 54 3.08 -2.23 10.22
CA ASP A 54 3.77 -1.72 11.42
C ASP A 54 2.80 -1.22 12.50
N ASP A 55 3.30 -1.18 13.73
CA ASP A 55 2.67 -0.66 14.95
C ASP A 55 2.89 0.85 15.15
N GLY A 56 3.20 1.56 14.05
CA GLY A 56 3.47 2.99 14.03
C GLY A 56 2.25 3.85 14.39
N ALA A 57 2.52 5.12 14.72
CA ALA A 57 1.47 6.05 15.09
C ALA A 57 0.48 6.24 13.94
N HIS A 58 -0.81 6.05 14.24
CA HIS A 58 -1.95 6.26 13.37
C HIS A 58 -1.94 7.68 12.77
N GLN A 59 -1.26 7.86 11.64
CA GLN A 59 -1.20 9.13 10.96
C GLN A 59 -2.40 9.23 10.03
N ALA A 60 -3.13 10.32 10.17
CA ALA A 60 -4.19 10.64 9.25
C ALA A 60 -3.60 10.84 7.85
N CYS A 61 -4.24 10.27 6.84
CA CYS A 61 -3.83 10.43 5.45
C CYS A 61 -5.01 10.85 4.58
N LYS A 62 -4.70 11.53 3.47
CA LYS A 62 -5.68 11.82 2.44
C LYS A 62 -5.65 10.71 1.39
N VAL A 63 -6.78 10.04 1.21
CA VAL A 63 -6.93 8.96 0.24
C VAL A 63 -7.77 9.46 -0.92
N GLY A 64 -7.28 9.35 -2.16
CA GLY A 64 -7.97 9.88 -3.34
C GLY A 64 -9.20 9.06 -3.77
N ARG A 65 -10.16 9.72 -4.43
CA ARG A 65 -11.45 9.12 -4.85
C ARG A 65 -11.31 7.80 -5.62
N LYS A 66 -10.34 7.70 -6.54
CA LYS A 66 -10.13 6.49 -7.35
C LYS A 66 -9.79 5.28 -6.45
N GLU A 67 -8.85 5.47 -5.55
CA GLU A 67 -8.43 4.45 -4.59
C GLU A 67 -9.60 4.04 -3.68
N ARG A 68 -10.32 5.00 -3.09
CA ARG A 68 -11.49 4.70 -2.24
C ARG A 68 -12.55 3.87 -2.97
N ASN A 69 -12.88 4.24 -4.22
CA ASN A 69 -13.87 3.51 -5.02
C ASN A 69 -13.45 2.06 -5.31
N VAL A 70 -12.16 1.85 -5.60
CA VAL A 70 -11.64 0.50 -5.84
C VAL A 70 -11.68 -0.31 -4.54
N LEU A 71 -11.17 0.22 -3.44
CA LEU A 71 -11.15 -0.49 -2.15
C LEU A 71 -12.56 -0.84 -1.65
N LEU A 72 -13.55 0.04 -1.88
CA LEU A 72 -14.96 -0.24 -1.59
C LEU A 72 -15.51 -1.39 -2.45
N ARG A 73 -15.22 -1.38 -3.76
CA ARG A 73 -15.65 -2.45 -4.69
C ARG A 73 -15.06 -3.81 -4.30
N GLU A 74 -13.80 -3.83 -3.87
CA GLU A 74 -13.11 -5.03 -3.37
C GLU A 74 -13.54 -5.43 -1.94
N LYS A 75 -14.47 -4.68 -1.32
CA LYS A 75 -14.98 -4.89 0.05
C LYS A 75 -13.90 -4.83 1.15
N LEU A 76 -12.83 -4.06 0.91
CA LEU A 76 -11.73 -3.86 1.86
C LEU A 76 -11.97 -2.69 2.83
N ILE A 77 -12.94 -1.83 2.50
CA ILE A 77 -13.45 -0.73 3.32
C ILE A 77 -14.97 -0.67 3.23
N ASP A 78 -15.61 0.02 4.16
CA ASP A 78 -17.05 0.30 4.12
C ASP A 78 -17.40 1.61 3.39
N SER A 79 -18.69 1.85 3.17
CA SER A 79 -19.19 3.06 2.51
C SER A 79 -18.92 4.32 3.33
N THR A 80 -18.85 4.23 4.65
CA THR A 80 -18.56 5.33 5.56
C THR A 80 -17.15 5.85 5.33
N LEU A 81 -16.15 4.96 5.32
CA LEU A 81 -14.76 5.30 5.10
C LEU A 81 -14.50 5.72 3.64
N ALA A 82 -15.21 5.12 2.68
CA ALA A 82 -15.13 5.52 1.28
C ALA A 82 -15.68 6.94 1.02
N ALA A 83 -16.61 7.41 1.85
CA ALA A 83 -17.19 8.75 1.74
C ALA A 83 -16.25 9.87 2.23
N SER A 84 -15.28 9.56 3.10
CA SER A 84 -14.29 10.53 3.61
C SER A 84 -12.98 10.45 2.84
N GLU A 85 -12.38 11.61 2.56
CA GLU A 85 -11.01 11.68 2.04
C GLU A 85 -9.98 11.62 3.16
N ASP A 86 -10.34 12.11 4.34
CA ASP A 86 -9.50 12.12 5.53
C ASP A 86 -9.70 10.80 6.29
N TRP A 87 -8.67 9.97 6.22
CA TRP A 87 -8.63 8.65 6.84
C TRP A 87 -7.81 8.75 8.12
N PRO A 88 -8.35 8.35 9.29
CA PRO A 88 -7.67 8.59 10.57
C PRO A 88 -6.41 7.75 10.78
N ASP A 89 -6.20 6.72 9.95
CA ASP A 89 -5.03 5.85 10.00
C ASP A 89 -4.68 5.30 8.62
N GLN A 90 -3.41 5.05 8.36
CA GLN A 90 -2.90 4.36 7.17
C GLN A 90 -2.36 2.96 7.48
N TYR A 91 -2.03 2.66 8.74
CA TYR A 91 -1.51 1.37 9.17
C TYR A 91 -2.61 0.32 9.15
N GLN A 92 -2.24 -0.91 8.79
CA GLN A 92 -3.11 -2.09 8.67
C GLN A 92 -4.30 -1.94 7.70
N ARG A 93 -4.50 -0.77 7.10
CA ARG A 93 -5.51 -0.55 6.07
C ARG A 93 -5.01 -1.01 4.72
N TRP A 94 -5.94 -1.59 3.98
CA TRP A 94 -5.73 -1.85 2.57
C TRP A 94 -5.56 -0.55 1.81
N ARG A 95 -4.50 -0.50 1.01
CA ARG A 95 -4.12 0.61 0.14
C ARG A 95 -3.71 0.05 -1.21
N LEU A 96 -3.62 0.90 -2.23
CA LEU A 96 -3.09 0.53 -3.53
C LEU A 96 -1.63 0.99 -3.63
N ALA A 97 -0.70 0.08 -3.90
CA ALA A 97 0.73 0.40 -4.01
C ALA A 97 1.02 1.53 -5.01
N CYS A 98 0.27 1.61 -6.12
CA CYS A 98 0.39 2.70 -7.10
C CYS A 98 -0.01 4.09 -6.58
N HIS A 99 -0.69 4.16 -5.43
CA HIS A 99 -1.07 5.39 -4.74
C HIS A 99 -0.27 5.65 -3.46
N LEU A 100 0.68 4.76 -3.12
CA LEU A 100 1.52 4.89 -1.96
C LEU A 100 2.87 5.48 -2.34
N THR A 101 3.28 6.47 -1.56
CA THR A 101 4.58 7.10 -1.63
C THR A 101 5.39 6.65 -0.42
N VAL A 102 6.66 6.33 -0.64
CA VAL A 102 7.61 5.99 0.40
C VAL A 102 7.90 7.24 1.24
N GLY A 103 7.71 7.14 2.55
CA GLY A 103 8.02 8.19 3.53
C GLY A 103 9.50 8.20 3.91
N ASP A 104 9.82 8.73 5.09
CA ASP A 104 11.20 8.76 5.62
C ASP A 104 11.49 7.58 6.55
N GLU A 105 10.46 6.90 7.01
CA GLU A 105 10.55 5.79 7.96
C GLU A 105 10.69 4.43 7.29
N ASP A 106 11.29 3.49 8.02
CA ASP A 106 11.31 2.07 7.66
C ASP A 106 9.95 1.44 7.94
N TRP A 107 9.51 0.53 7.08
CA TRP A 107 8.23 -0.18 7.28
C TRP A 107 8.12 -1.50 6.53
N MET A 108 7.10 -2.27 6.91
CA MET A 108 6.76 -3.55 6.33
C MET A 108 5.44 -3.44 5.54
N VAL A 109 5.43 -4.07 4.37
CA VAL A 109 4.27 -4.11 3.48
C VAL A 109 3.90 -5.56 3.13
N LEU A 110 2.64 -5.89 3.40
CA LEU A 110 2.00 -7.13 3.00
C LEU A 110 1.62 -7.07 1.52
N CYS A 111 2.16 -8.01 0.74
CA CYS A 111 1.80 -8.20 -0.66
C CYS A 111 0.77 -9.33 -0.76
N GLN A 112 -0.42 -9.04 -1.29
CA GLN A 112 -1.38 -10.09 -1.56
C GLN A 112 -0.98 -10.86 -2.82
N GLN A 113 -0.80 -12.16 -2.68
CA GLN A 113 -0.56 -13.09 -3.76
C GLN A 113 -1.84 -13.92 -3.97
N ASP A 114 -2.77 -13.37 -4.75
CA ASP A 114 -3.97 -14.10 -5.24
C ASP A 114 -3.73 -14.67 -6.64
#